data_AF-A0A268JA85-F1
#
_entry.id   AF-A0A268JA85-F1
#
_cell.length_a   1.000
_cell.length_b   1.000
_cell.length_c   1.000
_cell.angle_alpha   90.00
_cell.angle_beta   90.00
_cell.angle_gamma   90.00
#
_symmetry.space_group_name_H-M   'P 1'
#
loop_
_entity.id
_entity.type
_entity.pdbx_description
1 polymer ?
#
loop_
_entity_poly.entity_id
_entity_poly.type
_entity_poly.pdbx_seq_one_letter_code
_entity_poly.pdbx_strand_id
1 'polypeptide(L)'
;MSGETLPGWFWFIYYLFLILTLITTSFSLIRKRNVPSSIINLILVITVPMVSLFNSIGRTEGTELDYLISSISQGSLWAIFVLQGYLYMLFSWIQFFGRTKKTFLLS
;
A
#
# COMPACT_ATOMS: atom_id res chain seq x y z
N MET A 1 8.26 27.85 -9.89
CA MET A 1 7.56 26.65 -10.38
C MET A 1 6.76 26.10 -9.22
N SER A 2 5.44 26.26 -9.27
CA SER A 2 4.52 25.85 -8.20
C SER A 2 4.50 24.32 -8.19
N GLY A 3 5.10 23.69 -7.19
CA GLY A 3 4.93 22.25 -6.99
C GLY A 3 3.47 21.97 -6.68
N GLU A 4 2.69 21.60 -7.70
CA GLU A 4 1.29 21.23 -7.50
C GLU A 4 1.25 19.91 -6.72
N THR A 5 0.94 20.02 -5.43
CA THR A 5 0.74 18.89 -4.54
C THR A 5 -0.63 18.30 -4.79
N LEU A 6 -0.77 16.98 -4.64
CA LEU A 6 -2.09 16.37 -4.72
C LEU A 6 -3.03 16.98 -3.69
N PRO A 7 -4.31 17.17 -4.05
CA PRO A 7 -5.30 17.74 -3.15
C PRO A 7 -5.40 16.94 -1.86
N GLY A 8 -5.60 17.62 -0.72
CA GLY A 8 -5.50 17.03 0.62
C GLY A 8 -6.36 15.78 0.87
N TRP A 9 -7.48 15.63 0.15
CA TRP A 9 -8.33 14.44 0.23
C TRP A 9 -7.60 13.17 -0.21
N PHE A 10 -6.63 13.27 -1.14
CA PHE A 10 -5.85 12.13 -1.60
C PHE A 10 -5.01 11.55 -0.46
N TRP A 11 -4.33 12.42 0.28
CA TRP A 11 -3.57 12.05 1.47
C TRP A 11 -4.45 11.42 2.54
N PHE A 12 -5.64 11.96 2.75
CA PHE A 12 -6.60 11.37 3.70
C PHE A 12 -6.97 9.93 3.34
N ILE A 13 -7.31 9.66 2.07
CA ILE A 13 -7.60 8.30 1.58
C ILE A 13 -6.36 7.41 1.70
N TYR A 14 -5.19 7.93 1.37
CA TYR A 14 -3.92 7.21 1.44
C TYR A 14 -3.60 6.74 2.86
N TYR A 15 -3.64 7.64 3.84
CA TYR A 15 -3.41 7.29 5.24
C TYR A 15 -4.50 6.35 5.79
N LEU A 16 -5.76 6.54 5.37
CA LEU A 16 -6.85 5.63 5.75
C LEU A 16 -6.59 4.21 5.23
N PHE A 17 -6.13 4.06 3.99
CA PHE A 17 -5.76 2.77 3.41
C PHE A 17 -4.62 2.10 4.19
N LEU A 18 -3.59 2.87 4.59
CA LEU A 18 -2.49 2.34 5.41
C LEU A 18 -2.98 1.88 6.80
N ILE A 19 -3.83 2.67 7.46
CA ILE A 19 -4.42 2.31 8.76
C ILE A 19 -5.26 1.04 8.65
N LEU A 20 -6.12 0.94 7.63
CA LEU A 20 -6.94 -0.25 7.41
C LEU A 20 -6.08 -1.50 7.11
N THR A 21 -4.96 -1.32 6.38
CA THR A 21 -4.01 -2.40 6.13
C THR A 21 -3.26 -2.82 7.38
N LEU A 22 -2.92 -1.89 8.27
CA LEU A 22 -2.35 -2.20 9.59
C LEU A 22 -3.33 -2.98 10.46
N ILE A 23 -4.60 -2.55 10.51
CA ILE A 23 -5.64 -3.22 11.31
C ILE A 23 -5.84 -4.66 10.82
N THR A 24 -6.04 -4.84 9.51
CA THR A 24 -6.25 -6.18 8.91
C THR A 24 -5.05 -7.10 9.13
N THR A 25 -3.83 -6.58 8.98
CA THR A 25 -2.59 -7.33 9.21
C THR A 25 -2.42 -7.70 10.69
N SER A 26 -2.70 -6.78 11.61
CA SER A 26 -2.65 -7.03 13.05
C SER A 26 -3.68 -8.07 13.48
N PHE A 27 -4.91 -7.99 12.94
CA PHE A 27 -5.97 -8.95 13.23
C PHE A 27 -5.65 -10.37 12.71
N SER A 28 -5.04 -10.45 11.53
CA SER A 28 -4.53 -11.71 10.96
C SER A 28 -3.45 -12.35 11.83
N LEU A 29 -2.54 -11.52 12.39
CA LEU A 29 -1.47 -11.95 13.28
C LEU A 29 -2.01 -12.49 14.63
N ILE A 30 -2.96 -11.79 15.24
CA ILE A 30 -3.63 -12.20 16.50
C ILE A 30 -4.33 -13.55 16.32
N ARG A 31 -4.92 -13.79 15.15
CA ARG A 31 -5.60 -15.05 14.84
C ARG A 31 -4.64 -16.20 14.48
N LYS A 32 -3.32 -15.99 14.59
CA LYS A 32 -2.21 -16.90 14.22
C LYS A 32 -2.39 -17.56 12.85
N ARG A 33 -3.09 -16.89 11.94
CA ARG A 33 -3.44 -17.44 10.63
C ARG A 33 -2.68 -16.65 9.57
N ASN A 34 -1.94 -17.32 8.71
CA ASN A 34 -1.07 -16.68 7.71
C ASN A 34 -0.04 -15.69 8.31
N VAL A 35 0.62 -16.09 9.40
CA VAL A 35 1.69 -15.29 10.06
C VAL A 35 2.77 -14.82 9.07
N PRO A 36 3.31 -15.64 8.14
CA PRO A 36 4.35 -15.18 7.22
C PRO A 36 3.84 -14.08 6.28
N SER A 37 2.62 -14.23 5.75
CA SER A 37 1.99 -13.27 4.85
C SER A 37 1.70 -11.94 5.57
N SER A 38 1.33 -12.00 6.85
CA SER A 38 1.07 -10.81 7.67
C SER A 38 2.36 -10.04 7.98
N ILE A 39 3.46 -10.74 8.28
CA ILE A 39 4.77 -10.11 8.50
C ILE A 39 5.26 -9.40 7.22
N ILE A 40 5.15 -10.06 6.07
CA ILE A 40 5.51 -9.45 4.77
C ILE A 40 4.67 -8.20 4.52
N ASN A 41 3.35 -8.26 4.76
CA ASN A 41 2.46 -7.12 4.55
C ASN A 41 2.80 -5.95 5.48
N LEU A 42 3.20 -6.22 6.72
CA LEU A 42 3.61 -5.21 7.70
C LEU A 42 4.89 -4.48 7.25
N ILE A 43 5.87 -5.21 6.72
CA ILE A 43 7.09 -4.63 6.15
C ILE A 43 6.74 -3.79 4.91
N LEU A 44 5.88 -4.29 4.03
CA LEU A 44 5.45 -3.58 2.82
C LEU A 44 4.70 -2.29 3.16
N VAL A 45 3.82 -2.30 4.16
CA VAL A 45 3.05 -1.11 4.61
C VAL A 45 3.94 0.04 5.03
N ILE A 46 5.14 -0.22 5.53
CA ILE A 46 6.09 0.83 5.95
C ILE A 46 7.02 1.20 4.79
N THR A 47 7.60 0.18 4.14
CA THR A 47 8.61 0.39 3.10
C THR A 47 8.05 1.00 1.83
N VAL A 48 6.85 0.62 1.40
CA VAL A 48 6.21 1.15 0.19
C VAL A 48 5.96 2.66 0.26
N PRO A 49 5.30 3.21 1.31
CA PRO A 49 5.17 4.66 1.48
C PRO A 49 6.51 5.35 1.59
N MET A 50 7.45 4.80 2.37
CA MET A 50 8.76 5.44 2.53
C MET A 50 9.49 5.54 1.19
N VAL A 51 9.59 4.44 0.44
CA VAL A 51 10.25 4.42 -0.87
C VAL A 51 9.54 5.36 -1.85
N SER A 52 8.19 5.37 -1.84
CA SER A 52 7.39 6.27 -2.68
C SER A 52 7.65 7.74 -2.34
N LEU A 53 7.65 8.11 -1.06
CA LEU A 53 7.88 9.48 -0.60
C LEU A 53 9.32 9.94 -0.87
N PHE A 54 10.31 9.12 -0.53
CA PHE A 54 11.73 9.45 -0.74
C PHE A 54 12.06 9.69 -2.22
N ASN A 55 11.50 8.89 -3.14
CA ASN A 55 11.72 9.11 -4.57
C ASN A 55 10.91 10.29 -5.11
N SER A 56 9.73 10.55 -4.56
CA SER A 56 8.90 11.70 -4.96
C SER A 56 9.47 13.05 -4.51
N ILE A 57 10.34 13.09 -3.48
CA ILE A 57 11.04 14.32 -3.04
C ILE A 57 12.05 14.83 -4.08
N GLY A 58 12.58 13.95 -4.93
CA GLY A 58 13.53 14.30 -6.00
C GLY A 58 12.90 14.85 -7.28
N ARG A 59 11.61 15.21 -7.25
CA ARG A 59 10.85 15.62 -8.44
C ARG A 59 11.36 16.92 -9.03
N THR A 60 11.56 16.93 -10.35
CA THR A 60 11.85 18.15 -11.11
C THR A 60 10.56 18.87 -11.53
N GLU A 61 9.50 18.18 -12.00
CA GLU A 61 8.21 18.77 -12.46
C GLU A 61 6.99 17.80 -12.43
N GLY A 62 5.73 18.30 -12.38
CA GLY A 62 4.42 17.57 -12.52
C GLY A 62 3.98 16.64 -11.37
N THR A 63 2.71 16.52 -10.94
CA THR A 63 2.30 15.95 -9.62
C THR A 63 3.01 14.66 -9.13
N GLU A 64 3.03 14.38 -7.82
CA GLU A 64 3.70 13.19 -7.25
C GLU A 64 3.23 11.86 -7.88
N LEU A 65 1.96 11.81 -8.27
CA LEU A 65 1.35 10.67 -8.94
C LEU A 65 1.83 10.55 -10.40
N ASP A 66 1.97 11.68 -11.10
CA ASP A 66 2.55 11.72 -12.45
C ASP A 66 4.00 11.24 -12.45
N TYR A 67 4.77 11.59 -11.41
CA TYR A 67 6.14 11.11 -11.27
C TYR A 67 6.20 9.60 -10.98
N LEU A 68 5.28 9.08 -10.17
CA LEU A 68 5.16 7.64 -9.96
C LEU A 68 4.81 6.93 -11.28
N ILE A 69 3.80 7.42 -12.02
CA ILE A 69 3.37 6.82 -13.29
C ILE A 69 4.49 6.85 -14.32
N SER A 70 5.16 8.00 -14.49
CA SER A 70 6.28 8.11 -15.42
C SER A 70 7.46 7.22 -15.00
N SER A 71 7.72 7.05 -13.72
CA SER A 71 8.75 6.13 -13.21
C SER A 71 8.39 4.66 -13.43
N ILE A 72 7.10 4.29 -13.40
CA ILE A 72 6.61 2.97 -13.80
C ILE A 72 6.83 2.77 -15.30
N SER A 73 6.47 3.76 -16.15
CA SER A 73 6.67 3.69 -17.60
C SER A 73 8.15 3.62 -18.00
N GLN A 74 9.03 4.24 -17.21
CA GLN A 74 10.49 4.14 -17.37
C GLN A 74 11.07 2.81 -16.85
N GLY A 75 10.24 1.93 -16.27
CA GLY A 75 10.67 0.62 -15.76
C GLY A 75 11.53 0.72 -14.50
N SER A 76 11.38 1.79 -13.71
CA SER A 76 12.21 1.99 -12.53
C SER A 76 11.93 0.93 -11.46
N LEU A 77 13.00 0.29 -10.95
CA LEU A 77 12.89 -0.82 -10.00
C LEU A 77 12.13 -0.45 -8.73
N TRP A 78 12.30 0.78 -8.23
CA TRP A 78 11.58 1.26 -7.04
C TRP A 78 10.07 1.41 -7.32
N ALA A 79 9.70 1.87 -8.52
CA ALA A 79 8.31 2.06 -8.90
C ALA A 79 7.60 0.71 -9.09
N ILE A 80 8.30 -0.28 -9.68
CA ILE A 80 7.80 -1.66 -9.79
C ILE A 80 7.65 -2.30 -8.41
N PHE A 81 8.59 -2.07 -7.49
CA PHE A 81 8.50 -2.55 -6.11
C PHE A 81 7.30 -1.96 -5.38
N VAL A 82 7.09 -0.65 -5.49
CA VAL A 82 5.94 0.07 -4.91
C VAL A 82 4.63 -0.48 -5.48
N LEU A 83 4.55 -0.69 -6.80
CA LEU A 83 3.37 -1.25 -7.46
C LEU A 83 3.06 -2.68 -6.98
N GLN A 84 4.06 -3.55 -6.93
CA GLN A 84 3.90 -4.91 -6.41
C GLN A 84 3.49 -4.91 -4.94
N GLY A 85 4.02 -3.98 -4.14
CA GLY A 85 3.62 -3.78 -2.75
C GLY A 85 2.12 -3.46 -2.61
N TYR A 86 1.61 -2.52 -3.40
CA TYR A 86 0.17 -2.20 -3.39
C TYR A 86 -0.69 -3.38 -3.86
N LEU A 87 -0.29 -4.10 -4.90
CA LEU A 87 -1.00 -5.29 -5.37
C LEU A 87 -1.05 -6.39 -4.30
N TYR A 88 0.04 -6.60 -3.58
CA TYR A 88 0.09 -7.57 -2.49
C TYR A 88 -0.82 -7.17 -1.32
N MET A 89 -0.85 -5.88 -0.96
CA MET A 89 -1.78 -5.36 0.06
C MET A 89 -3.24 -5.61 -0.35
N LEU A 90 -3.61 -5.33 -1.60
CA LEU A 90 -4.96 -5.62 -2.11
C LEU A 90 -5.29 -7.12 -2.08
N PHE A 91 -4.34 -7.97 -2.46
CA PHE A 91 -4.51 -9.41 -2.38
C PHE A 91 -4.75 -9.88 -0.94
N SER A 92 -4.02 -9.31 0.03
CA SER A 92 -4.20 -9.62 1.45
C SER A 92 -5.61 -9.27 1.95
N TRP A 93 -6.17 -8.15 1.48
CA TRP A 93 -7.54 -7.76 1.80
C TRP A 93 -8.57 -8.75 1.23
N ILE A 94 -8.42 -9.17 -0.03
CA ILE A 94 -9.32 -10.16 -0.65
C ILE A 94 -9.28 -11.48 0.15
N GLN A 95 -8.10 -11.94 0.54
CA GLN A 95 -7.96 -13.13 1.38
C GLN A 95 -8.61 -12.97 2.74
N PHE A 96 -8.50 -11.79 3.36
CA PHE A 96 -9.14 -11.47 4.64
C PHE A 96 -10.67 -11.54 4.50
N PHE A 97 -11.27 -10.73 3.62
CA PHE A 97 -12.74 -10.68 3.44
C PHE A 97 -13.35 -12.00 2.97
N GLY A 98 -12.70 -12.71 2.03
CA GLY A 98 -13.17 -14.01 1.56
C GLY A 98 -13.22 -15.07 2.66
N ARG A 99 -12.35 -14.97 3.66
CA ARG A 99 -12.31 -15.88 4.81
C ARG A 99 -13.26 -15.47 5.93
N THR A 100 -13.49 -14.17 6.15
CA THR A 100 -14.47 -13.68 7.13
C THR A 100 -15.87 -14.22 6.82
N LYS A 101 -16.25 -14.25 5.53
CA LYS A 101 -17.50 -14.89 5.08
C LYS A 101 -17.55 -16.38 5.43
N LYS A 102 -16.44 -17.10 5.26
CA LYS A 102 -16.36 -18.54 5.55
C LYS A 102 -16.50 -18.87 7.03
N THR A 103 -15.96 -18.05 7.92
CA THR A 103 -16.13 -18.21 9.38
C THR A 103 -17.54 -17.85 9.82
N PHE A 104 -18.15 -16.81 9.24
CA PHE A 104 -19.53 -16.41 9.55
C PHE A 104 -20.58 -17.43 9.08
N LEU A 105 -20.32 -18.17 8.00
CA LEU A 105 -21.22 -19.20 7.48
C LEU A 105 -21.15 -20.55 8.24
N LEU A 106 -20.25 -20.69 9.21
CA LEU A 106 -20.02 -21.94 9.96
C LEU A 106 -20.26 -21.78 11.49
N SER A 107 -20.79 -20.63 11.93
CA SER A 107 -21.20 -20.35 13.32
C SER A 107 -22.70 -20.29 13.44
#